data_AF-A0A6N4XR64-F1
#
_entry.id   AF-A0A6N4XR64-F1
#
_cell.length_a   1.000
_cell.length_b   1.000
_cell.length_c   1.000
_cell.angle_alpha   90.00
_cell.angle_beta   90.00
_cell.angle_gamma   90.00
#
_symmetry.space_group_name_H-M   'P 1'
#
loop_
_entity.id
_entity.type
_entity.pdbx_description
1 polymer ?
#
loop_
_entity_poly.entity_id
_entity_poly.type
_entity_poly.pdbx_seq_one_letter_code
_entity_poly.pdbx_strand_id
1 'polypeptide(L)'
;MELPIVEIVVNNGNIVLGNGQSITQSTGSTYSGSGNITMNSGGAYILGNNCNYTGIGSVTINDGGNFIQSTGSTYNGTGIFAVNKNNEAEVNKYVFLGIPITQRNVHTLYTGYTSQYAMTYNMASNYYNTLPNPTISSPGYGYSIKIPNGSAPINFTGEPNNGDINVPLTIASLNYNLVGNPYPSNINLRSFYLANQAVIGSTFWFWDSSVNPVITQNGNTTQNNGYSTYNALSQTWVGAPTANTLTNITAKIGQGWMVKASGAGNVVFNNSMREPSTGVSYNKKDLADNEGKYWLRLTTPNKTFNTQAIIYTQGASQAYDAYDSKALGVGPDAFYSLVNNEKVIIQGRNGSFDINDRISLGSKFREAGNFTISLEGTEGLFSNGQAIYLYDKKSGKYVDLHNESYTFLAEAGEEHDRFEIVYKQELFNKKEHLVEATNTEVKVYRVGDDLWYHLLRILNL
;
A
#
# COMPACT_ATOMS: atom_id res chain seq x y z
N MET A 1 -50.33 12.67 17.10
CA MET A 1 -49.04 13.01 16.47
C MET A 1 -48.03 13.02 17.59
N GLU A 2 -47.40 11.87 17.86
CA GLU A 2 -46.28 11.83 18.82
C GLU A 2 -45.09 12.55 18.17
N LEU A 3 -44.57 13.57 18.85
CA LEU A 3 -43.32 14.19 18.46
C LEU A 3 -42.20 13.18 18.74
N PRO A 4 -41.28 12.92 17.81
CA PRO A 4 -40.17 12.01 18.07
C PRO A 4 -39.35 12.54 19.25
N ILE A 5 -39.12 11.70 20.25
CA ILE A 5 -38.23 12.01 21.37
C ILE A 5 -36.80 12.06 20.81
N VAL A 6 -36.23 13.26 20.72
CA VAL A 6 -34.82 13.45 20.40
C VAL A 6 -34.02 13.23 21.68
N GLU A 7 -33.20 12.18 21.72
CA GLU A 7 -32.28 11.93 22.82
C GLU A 7 -31.19 13.01 22.82
N ILE A 8 -31.03 13.74 23.94
CA ILE A 8 -29.99 14.76 24.10
C ILE A 8 -28.90 14.20 25.02
N VAL A 9 -27.68 14.10 24.50
CA VAL A 9 -26.49 13.77 25.27
C VAL A 9 -25.84 15.09 25.71
N VAL A 10 -25.79 15.36 27.01
CA VAL A 10 -25.14 16.57 27.56
C VAL A 10 -23.81 16.19 28.21
N ASN A 11 -22.70 16.79 27.78
CA ASN A 11 -21.40 16.62 28.44
C ASN A 11 -20.67 17.95 28.67
N ASN A 12 -20.38 18.24 29.94
CA ASN A 12 -19.63 19.43 30.35
C ASN A 12 -18.19 19.11 30.82
N GLY A 13 -17.82 17.83 30.89
CA GLY A 13 -16.47 17.38 31.24
C GLY A 13 -15.59 17.16 30.02
N ASN A 14 -14.27 17.14 30.20
CA ASN A 14 -13.35 16.86 29.11
C ASN A 14 -13.31 15.35 28.81
N ILE A 15 -13.42 14.99 27.53
CA ILE A 15 -13.30 13.62 27.02
C ILE A 15 -11.96 13.49 26.31
N VAL A 16 -11.22 12.43 26.63
CA VAL A 16 -9.99 12.06 25.93
C VAL A 16 -10.10 10.60 25.49
N LEU A 17 -10.00 10.36 24.18
CA LEU A 17 -10.10 9.04 23.56
C LEU A 17 -8.72 8.65 23.02
N GLY A 18 -8.18 7.53 23.47
CA GLY A 18 -6.95 6.92 22.98
C GLY A 18 -7.19 5.56 22.32
N ASN A 19 -6.14 4.77 22.19
CA ASN A 19 -6.16 3.51 21.45
C ASN A 19 -7.30 2.56 21.90
N GLY A 20 -8.13 2.14 20.95
CA GLY A 20 -9.25 1.23 21.18
C GLY A 20 -10.46 1.87 21.87
N GLN A 21 -10.40 3.16 22.20
CA GLN A 21 -11.52 3.88 22.81
C GLN A 21 -12.33 4.57 21.74
N SER A 22 -13.66 4.41 21.80
CA SER A 22 -14.55 5.15 20.92
C SER A 22 -15.84 5.59 21.63
N ILE A 23 -16.41 6.68 21.14
CA ILE A 23 -17.78 7.09 21.46
C ILE A 23 -18.57 7.03 20.18
N THR A 24 -19.73 6.38 20.22
CA THR A 24 -20.70 6.40 19.12
C THR A 24 -21.98 7.04 19.63
N GLN A 25 -22.42 8.12 19.00
CA GLN A 25 -23.72 8.69 19.30
C GLN A 25 -24.84 7.78 18.80
N SER A 26 -25.87 7.57 19.63
CA SER A 26 -27.09 6.84 19.27
C SER A 26 -27.80 7.53 18.10
N THR A 27 -28.25 6.77 17.11
CA THR A 27 -28.95 7.29 15.92
C THR A 27 -30.03 8.32 16.27
N GLY A 28 -29.99 9.48 15.60
CA GLY A 28 -30.96 10.57 15.79
C GLY A 28 -30.74 11.42 17.04
N SER A 29 -29.77 11.10 17.90
CA SER A 29 -29.45 11.90 19.09
C SER A 29 -28.77 13.23 18.76
N THR A 30 -28.78 14.14 19.73
CA THR A 30 -28.05 15.42 19.67
C THR A 30 -27.05 15.50 20.83
N TYR A 31 -25.76 15.70 20.51
CA TYR A 31 -24.76 16.06 21.50
C TYR A 31 -24.75 17.56 21.78
N SER A 32 -24.77 17.93 23.05
CA SER A 32 -24.62 19.30 23.54
C SER A 32 -23.69 19.36 24.76
N GLY A 33 -23.16 20.54 25.06
CA GLY A 33 -22.36 20.78 26.26
C GLY A 33 -21.04 21.50 26.00
N SER A 34 -20.36 21.86 27.10
CA SER A 34 -19.15 22.70 27.09
C SER A 34 -17.84 21.92 27.19
N GLY A 35 -17.90 20.59 27.33
CA GLY A 35 -16.72 19.75 27.48
C GLY A 35 -15.88 19.68 26.21
N ASN A 36 -14.55 19.71 26.35
CA ASN A 36 -13.64 19.50 25.22
C ASN A 36 -13.53 18.01 24.89
N ILE A 37 -13.42 17.67 23.60
CA ILE A 37 -13.22 16.30 23.12
C ILE A 37 -11.87 16.22 22.42
N THR A 38 -10.99 15.34 22.89
CA THR A 38 -9.69 15.06 22.26
C THR A 38 -9.62 13.61 21.81
N MET A 39 -9.33 13.38 20.53
CA MET A 39 -9.08 12.07 19.95
C MET A 39 -7.58 11.92 19.66
N ASN A 40 -6.89 11.08 20.43
CA ASN A 40 -5.51 10.68 20.21
C ASN A 40 -5.43 9.45 19.31
N SER A 41 -4.21 9.02 18.98
CA SER A 41 -3.97 7.84 18.16
C SER A 41 -4.80 6.63 18.58
N GLY A 42 -5.56 6.07 17.63
CA GLY A 42 -6.46 4.93 17.82
C GLY A 42 -7.77 5.24 18.57
N GLY A 43 -8.01 6.49 18.96
CA GLY A 43 -9.26 6.97 19.55
C GLY A 43 -10.21 7.53 18.49
N ALA A 44 -11.52 7.28 18.65
CA ALA A 44 -12.51 7.69 17.66
C ALA A 44 -13.80 8.27 18.26
N TYR A 45 -14.27 9.39 17.71
CA TYR A 45 -15.62 9.89 17.93
C TYR A 45 -16.47 9.66 16.67
N ILE A 46 -17.55 8.91 16.81
CA ILE A 46 -18.49 8.57 15.74
C ILE A 46 -19.79 9.34 15.99
N LEU A 47 -20.01 10.38 15.20
CA LEU A 47 -21.29 11.07 15.10
C LEU A 47 -22.24 10.19 14.26
N GLY A 48 -23.12 9.47 14.94
CA GLY A 48 -23.98 8.43 14.38
C GLY A 48 -25.00 8.93 13.35
N ASN A 49 -25.76 7.99 12.77
CA ASN A 49 -26.71 8.30 11.70
C ASN A 49 -27.76 9.32 12.15
N ASN A 50 -27.99 10.34 11.32
CA ASN A 50 -28.94 11.43 11.59
C ASN A 50 -28.70 12.16 12.93
N CYS A 51 -27.50 12.06 13.51
CA CYS A 51 -27.15 12.75 14.75
C CYS A 51 -26.72 14.20 14.49
N ASN A 52 -26.84 15.03 15.52
CA ASN A 52 -26.36 16.41 15.50
C ASN A 52 -25.30 16.64 16.58
N TYR A 53 -24.22 17.33 16.24
CA TYR A 53 -23.27 17.83 17.23
C TYR A 53 -23.44 19.35 17.38
N THR A 54 -23.90 19.82 18.54
CA THR A 54 -24.07 21.25 18.86
C THR A 54 -23.25 21.68 20.07
N GLY A 55 -22.15 20.96 20.35
CA GLY A 55 -21.25 21.26 21.47
C GLY A 55 -20.51 22.58 21.28
N ILE A 56 -20.25 23.28 22.38
CA ILE A 56 -19.51 24.56 22.38
C ILE A 56 -18.03 24.40 22.80
N GLY A 57 -17.66 23.24 23.35
CA GLY A 57 -16.27 22.88 23.64
C GLY A 57 -15.47 22.56 22.37
N SER A 58 -14.14 22.58 22.47
CA SER A 58 -13.28 22.26 21.33
C SER A 58 -13.31 20.78 20.97
N VAL A 59 -13.21 20.46 19.68
CA VAL A 59 -12.99 19.11 19.15
C VAL A 59 -11.59 19.06 18.54
N THR A 60 -10.70 18.30 19.17
CA THR A 60 -9.30 18.17 18.75
C THR A 60 -9.00 16.74 18.32
N ILE A 61 -8.55 16.56 17.09
CA ILE A 61 -8.10 15.28 16.55
C ILE A 61 -6.57 15.36 16.45
N ASN A 62 -5.85 14.64 17.31
CA ASN A 62 -4.40 14.49 17.19
C ASN A 62 -4.05 13.36 16.22
N ASP A 63 -2.78 13.27 15.83
CA ASP A 63 -2.32 12.32 14.81
C ASP A 63 -2.72 10.88 15.16
N GLY A 64 -3.39 10.21 14.22
CA GLY A 64 -3.96 8.87 14.37
C GLY A 64 -5.33 8.79 15.05
N GLY A 65 -5.90 9.89 15.54
CA GLY A 65 -7.29 9.96 16.03
C GLY A 65 -8.29 10.13 14.88
N ASN A 66 -9.59 9.90 15.15
CA ASN A 66 -10.63 9.89 14.12
C ASN A 66 -11.93 10.58 14.56
N PHE A 67 -12.39 11.57 13.79
CA PHE A 67 -13.75 12.10 13.88
C PHE A 67 -14.58 11.64 12.68
N ILE A 68 -15.52 10.73 12.91
CA ILE A 68 -16.31 10.06 11.87
C ILE A 68 -17.73 10.59 11.90
N GLN A 69 -18.21 11.04 10.76
CA GLN A 69 -19.60 11.42 10.56
C GLN A 69 -20.30 10.34 9.74
N SER A 70 -21.39 9.79 10.26
CA SER A 70 -22.23 8.81 9.56
C SER A 70 -23.25 9.51 8.66
N THR A 71 -24.04 8.74 7.92
CA THR A 71 -25.02 9.26 6.96
C THR A 71 -26.07 10.15 7.65
N GLY A 72 -26.36 11.31 7.05
CA GLY A 72 -27.34 12.27 7.55
C GLY A 72 -26.93 13.03 8.82
N SER A 73 -25.72 12.79 9.34
CA SER A 73 -25.23 13.49 10.52
C SER A 73 -24.75 14.92 10.21
N THR A 74 -24.90 15.83 11.16
CA THR A 74 -24.52 17.24 11.00
C THR A 74 -23.63 17.73 12.15
N TYR A 75 -22.52 18.39 11.80
CA TYR A 75 -21.68 19.08 12.76
C TYR A 75 -22.03 20.56 12.80
N ASN A 76 -22.61 21.02 13.90
CA ASN A 76 -23.00 22.41 14.18
C ASN A 76 -22.31 22.92 15.47
N GLY A 77 -21.10 22.42 15.75
CA GLY A 77 -20.34 22.86 16.92
C GLY A 77 -19.83 24.29 16.74
N THR A 78 -19.79 25.06 17.83
CA THR A 78 -19.28 26.45 17.81
C THR A 78 -17.90 26.58 18.43
N GLY A 79 -17.38 25.50 19.03
CA GLY A 79 -16.01 25.44 19.54
C GLY A 79 -14.98 25.29 18.42
N ILE A 80 -13.70 25.37 18.79
CA ILE A 80 -12.60 25.13 17.83
C ILE A 80 -12.63 23.67 17.38
N PHE A 81 -12.72 23.43 16.07
CA PHE A 81 -12.47 22.12 15.47
C PHE A 81 -11.07 22.12 14.86
N ALA A 82 -10.18 21.26 15.36
CA ALA A 82 -8.78 21.20 14.96
C ALA A 82 -8.31 19.77 14.72
N VAL A 83 -7.57 19.56 13.64
CA VAL A 83 -6.81 18.33 13.38
C VAL A 83 -5.31 18.67 13.40
N ASN A 84 -4.57 18.03 14.31
CA ASN A 84 -3.13 18.15 14.46
C ASN A 84 -2.47 16.89 13.92
N LYS A 85 -1.61 17.02 12.92
CA LYS A 85 -0.84 15.91 12.36
C LYS A 85 0.64 16.07 12.63
N ASN A 86 1.27 14.95 12.97
CA ASN A 86 2.71 14.81 12.89
C ASN A 86 3.07 14.43 11.45
N ASN A 87 4.22 14.90 11.00
CA ASN A 87 4.76 14.58 9.69
C ASN A 87 6.11 13.87 9.89
N GLU A 88 6.40 12.89 9.06
CA GLU A 88 7.67 12.14 9.08
C GLU A 88 8.56 12.49 7.88
N ALA A 89 8.15 13.48 7.07
CA ALA A 89 8.93 13.94 5.93
C ALA A 89 10.30 14.51 6.34
N GLU A 90 11.33 14.16 5.56
CA GLU A 90 12.66 14.75 5.71
C GLU A 90 12.68 16.23 5.27
N VAL A 91 13.70 16.98 5.68
CA VAL A 91 13.85 18.40 5.32
C VAL A 91 13.86 18.63 3.80
N ASN A 92 13.27 19.75 3.36
CA ASN A 92 13.16 20.16 1.95
C ASN A 92 12.31 19.25 1.04
N LYS A 93 11.56 18.31 1.60
CA LYS A 93 10.66 17.42 0.86
C LYS A 93 9.29 18.04 0.61
N TYR A 94 8.51 17.33 -0.20
CA TYR A 94 7.11 17.58 -0.45
C TYR A 94 6.28 16.49 0.19
N VAL A 95 5.07 16.83 0.62
CA VAL A 95 4.07 15.87 1.10
C VAL A 95 2.80 15.99 0.26
N PHE A 96 2.14 14.86 0.01
CA PHE A 96 0.84 14.86 -0.66
C PHE A 96 -0.26 14.90 0.39
N LEU A 97 -1.04 15.97 0.36
CA LEU A 97 -2.03 16.28 1.38
C LEU A 97 -3.43 16.38 0.79
N GLY A 98 -4.37 15.68 1.44
CA GLY A 98 -5.79 16.02 1.41
C GLY A 98 -6.11 17.00 2.55
N ILE A 99 -7.19 17.77 2.41
CA ILE A 99 -7.56 18.79 3.41
C ILE A 99 -8.90 18.38 4.05
N PRO A 100 -8.93 18.08 5.37
CA PRO A 100 -10.08 17.51 6.05
C PRO A 100 -11.15 18.52 6.49
N ILE A 101 -10.91 19.81 6.23
CA ILE A 101 -11.75 20.93 6.64
C ILE A 101 -12.14 21.79 5.44
N THR A 102 -13.20 22.59 5.59
CA THR A 102 -13.67 23.50 4.56
C THR A 102 -12.76 24.73 4.44
N GLN A 103 -12.69 25.28 3.23
CA GLN A 103 -12.18 26.62 2.92
C GLN A 103 -10.77 26.97 3.46
N ARG A 104 -9.82 26.01 3.48
CA ARG A 104 -8.47 26.28 3.96
C ARG A 104 -7.54 26.77 2.85
N ASN A 105 -6.75 27.82 3.11
CA ASN A 105 -5.66 28.20 2.21
C ASN A 105 -4.55 27.12 2.23
N VAL A 106 -4.26 26.54 1.06
CA VAL A 106 -3.28 25.47 0.91
C VAL A 106 -1.84 25.90 1.22
N HIS A 107 -1.55 27.20 1.20
CA HIS A 107 -0.23 27.72 1.52
C HIS A 107 0.07 27.78 3.02
N THR A 108 -0.96 27.81 3.88
CA THR A 108 -0.84 28.11 5.32
C THR A 108 -1.19 26.91 6.20
N LEU A 109 -0.80 25.70 5.79
CA LEU A 109 -1.05 24.47 6.56
C LEU A 109 -0.06 24.25 7.71
N TYR A 110 1.10 24.90 7.66
CA TYR A 110 2.12 24.85 8.69
C TYR A 110 2.03 26.07 9.59
N THR A 111 2.02 25.85 10.90
CA THR A 111 1.91 26.94 11.88
C THR A 111 3.08 27.91 11.72
N GLY A 112 2.78 29.20 11.52
CA GLY A 112 3.79 30.25 11.37
C GLY A 112 4.56 30.22 10.04
N TYR A 113 4.18 29.39 9.07
CA TYR A 113 4.87 29.26 7.79
C TYR A 113 3.91 29.27 6.61
N THR A 114 4.23 30.07 5.60
CA THR A 114 3.52 30.09 4.31
C THR A 114 4.41 29.41 3.27
N SER A 115 3.98 28.25 2.77
CA SER A 115 4.75 27.51 1.77
C SER A 115 4.72 28.25 0.43
N GLN A 116 5.90 28.52 -0.13
CA GLN A 116 6.02 29.07 -1.49
C GLN A 116 5.65 28.05 -2.56
N TYR A 117 5.69 26.76 -2.22
CA TYR A 117 5.43 25.64 -3.13
C TYR A 117 4.26 24.81 -2.61
N ALA A 118 3.06 25.37 -2.71
CA ALA A 118 1.82 24.60 -2.70
C ALA A 118 1.38 24.38 -4.15
N MET A 119 1.25 23.12 -4.55
CA MET A 119 1.16 22.74 -5.96
C MET A 119 0.00 21.77 -6.20
N THR A 120 -0.51 21.77 -7.42
CA THR A 120 -1.46 20.78 -7.91
C THR A 120 -0.83 19.95 -9.03
N TYR A 121 -1.25 18.70 -9.16
CA TYR A 121 -0.85 17.86 -10.28
C TYR A 121 -1.58 18.29 -11.54
N ASN A 122 -0.86 18.55 -12.62
CA ASN A 122 -1.43 18.89 -13.92
C ASN A 122 -1.58 17.62 -14.76
N MET A 123 -2.81 17.19 -15.01
CA MET A 123 -3.10 15.94 -15.72
C MET A 123 -2.72 15.98 -17.22
N ALA A 124 -2.61 17.17 -17.82
CA ALA A 124 -2.25 17.31 -19.23
C ALA A 124 -0.72 17.19 -19.44
N SER A 125 0.08 17.82 -18.57
CA SER A 125 1.53 17.80 -18.66
C SER A 125 2.19 16.70 -17.80
N ASN A 126 1.48 16.18 -16.80
CA ASN A 126 1.96 15.32 -15.71
C ASN A 126 2.96 16.00 -14.75
N TYR A 127 3.11 17.33 -14.81
CA TYR A 127 3.96 18.11 -13.89
C TYR A 127 3.16 18.62 -12.69
N TYR A 128 3.87 19.12 -11.68
CA TYR A 128 3.26 19.85 -10.57
C TYR A 128 3.34 21.35 -10.85
N ASN A 129 2.19 22.03 -10.81
CA ASN A 129 2.11 23.48 -11.02
C ASN A 129 1.93 24.18 -9.68
N THR A 130 2.75 25.19 -9.40
CA THR A 130 2.56 26.06 -8.23
C THR A 130 1.24 26.82 -8.35
N LEU A 131 0.47 26.81 -7.26
CA LEU A 131 -0.80 27.50 -7.15
C LEU A 131 -0.57 28.98 -6.76
N PRO A 132 -1.45 29.90 -7.17
CA PRO A 132 -1.41 31.28 -6.68
C PRO A 132 -1.74 31.33 -5.18
N ASN A 133 -1.18 32.31 -4.47
CA ASN A 133 -1.50 32.54 -3.06
C ASN A 133 -2.40 33.79 -2.93
N PRO A 134 -3.63 33.67 -2.38
CA PRO A 134 -4.22 32.48 -1.78
C PRO A 134 -4.83 31.52 -2.81
N THR A 135 -4.83 30.22 -2.47
CA THR A 135 -5.68 29.22 -3.12
C THR A 135 -6.45 28.45 -2.05
N ILE A 136 -7.77 28.44 -2.17
CA ILE A 136 -8.66 27.72 -1.27
C ILE A 136 -8.73 26.24 -1.68
N SER A 137 -8.64 25.37 -0.69
CA SER A 137 -8.74 23.92 -0.87
C SER A 137 -10.09 23.49 -1.43
N SER A 138 -10.06 22.54 -2.37
CA SER A 138 -11.24 21.80 -2.82
C SER A 138 -11.25 20.42 -2.17
N PRO A 139 -12.32 20.00 -1.48
CA PRO A 139 -12.38 18.69 -0.84
C PRO A 139 -12.15 17.56 -1.85
N GLY A 140 -11.36 16.56 -1.45
CA GLY A 140 -11.08 15.34 -2.22
C GLY A 140 -9.91 15.48 -3.20
N TYR A 141 -9.48 16.71 -3.50
CA TYR A 141 -8.27 16.97 -4.28
C TYR A 141 -7.03 16.77 -3.40
N GLY A 142 -5.97 16.22 -3.99
CA GLY A 142 -4.67 16.17 -3.35
C GLY A 142 -3.75 17.32 -3.80
N TYR A 143 -2.89 17.77 -2.88
CA TYR A 143 -1.94 18.86 -3.09
C TYR A 143 -0.53 18.38 -2.78
N SER A 144 0.45 18.78 -3.57
CA SER A 144 1.88 18.60 -3.25
C SER A 144 2.39 19.86 -2.58
N ILE A 145 2.79 19.76 -1.31
CA ILE A 145 3.16 20.93 -0.51
C ILE A 145 4.57 20.73 0.04
N LYS A 146 5.45 21.69 -0.23
CA LYS A 146 6.81 21.68 0.32
C LYS A 146 6.79 22.01 1.80
N ILE A 147 7.51 21.21 2.59
CA ILE A 147 7.59 21.38 4.04
C ILE A 147 8.61 22.48 4.39
N PRO A 148 8.39 23.26 5.45
CA PRO A 148 9.35 24.27 5.93
C PRO A 148 10.64 23.68 6.50
N ASN A 149 10.51 22.58 7.23
CA ASN A 149 11.57 21.86 7.91
C ASN A 149 11.17 20.38 8.07
N GLY A 150 12.16 19.52 8.36
CA GLY A 150 11.89 18.11 8.64
C GLY A 150 10.87 17.93 9.76
N SER A 151 9.94 17.00 9.58
CA SER A 151 8.89 16.66 10.55
C SER A 151 7.97 17.82 10.99
N ALA A 152 7.84 18.87 10.18
CA ALA A 152 6.97 20.01 10.49
C ALA A 152 5.52 19.58 10.79
N PRO A 153 4.94 19.96 11.95
CA PRO A 153 3.56 19.62 12.27
C PRO A 153 2.58 20.39 11.36
N ILE A 154 1.45 19.75 11.06
CA ILE A 154 0.39 20.33 10.24
C ILE A 154 -0.83 20.54 11.13
N ASN A 155 -1.47 21.71 11.00
CA ASN A 155 -2.71 22.00 11.70
C ASN A 155 -3.82 22.39 10.71
N PHE A 156 -4.93 21.67 10.79
CA PHE A 156 -6.16 22.00 10.09
C PHE A 156 -7.16 22.51 11.12
N THR A 157 -7.42 23.81 11.13
CA THR A 157 -8.47 24.41 11.97
C THR A 157 -9.55 25.00 11.08
N GLY A 158 -10.79 24.55 11.27
CA GLY A 158 -11.95 24.93 10.46
C GLY A 158 -13.09 23.92 10.58
N GLU A 159 -14.18 24.16 9.87
CA GLU A 159 -15.35 23.25 9.84
C GLU A 159 -14.97 21.93 9.15
N PRO A 160 -15.32 20.75 9.71
CA PRO A 160 -15.00 19.47 9.11
C PRO A 160 -15.77 19.22 7.81
N ASN A 161 -15.09 18.69 6.80
CA ASN A 161 -15.76 18.22 5.59
C ASN A 161 -16.61 16.96 5.89
N ASN A 162 -17.81 16.93 5.33
CA ASN A 162 -18.74 15.81 5.47
C ASN A 162 -19.56 15.55 4.19
N GLY A 163 -20.20 14.39 4.15
CA GLY A 163 -21.08 13.96 3.07
C GLY A 163 -20.32 13.44 1.86
N ASP A 164 -21.06 13.23 0.78
CA ASP A 164 -20.51 12.73 -0.47
C ASP A 164 -19.74 13.84 -1.19
N ILE A 165 -18.47 13.59 -1.49
CA ILE A 165 -17.57 14.52 -2.16
C ILE A 165 -17.19 13.92 -3.51
N ASN A 166 -17.56 14.61 -4.58
CA ASN A 166 -17.30 14.20 -5.95
C ASN A 166 -16.09 14.95 -6.51
N VAL A 167 -15.07 14.22 -6.95
CA VAL A 167 -13.87 14.76 -7.57
C VAL A 167 -13.84 14.34 -9.04
N PRO A 168 -14.04 15.27 -9.99
CA PRO A 168 -13.93 14.99 -11.41
C PRO A 168 -12.58 14.40 -11.79
N LEU A 169 -12.61 13.25 -12.46
CA LEU A 169 -11.43 12.65 -13.07
C LEU A 169 -11.15 13.31 -14.41
N THR A 170 -9.87 13.61 -14.63
CA THR A 170 -9.39 14.04 -15.94
C THR A 170 -8.66 12.89 -16.62
N ILE A 171 -9.12 12.53 -17.82
CA ILE A 171 -8.38 11.66 -18.74
C ILE A 171 -7.53 12.56 -19.62
N ALA A 172 -6.25 12.64 -19.30
CA ALA A 172 -5.27 13.35 -20.11
C ALA A 172 -3.90 12.69 -19.94
N SER A 173 -3.10 12.72 -21.00
CA SER A 173 -1.73 12.18 -21.05
C SER A 173 -1.59 10.78 -20.43
N LEU A 174 -1.17 10.65 -19.17
CA LEU A 174 -0.96 9.36 -18.47
C LEU A 174 -2.17 8.91 -17.63
N ASN A 175 -3.25 9.69 -17.61
CA ASN A 175 -4.50 9.49 -16.87
C ASN A 175 -4.35 9.49 -15.35
N TYR A 176 -3.23 9.99 -14.83
CA TYR A 176 -3.04 10.11 -13.40
C TYR A 176 -3.82 11.31 -12.84
N ASN A 177 -4.39 11.13 -11.66
CA ASN A 177 -5.10 12.16 -10.92
C ASN A 177 -4.62 12.11 -9.46
N LEU A 178 -4.32 13.26 -8.88
CA LEU A 178 -3.92 13.37 -7.48
C LEU A 178 -5.15 13.66 -6.62
N VAL A 179 -5.53 12.71 -5.79
CA VAL A 179 -6.65 12.83 -4.84
C VAL A 179 -6.13 12.83 -3.41
N GLY A 180 -6.96 13.26 -2.47
CA GLY A 180 -6.59 13.30 -1.06
C GLY A 180 -7.76 13.10 -0.14
N ASN A 181 -7.50 12.47 1.01
CA ASN A 181 -8.52 12.18 2.00
C ASN A 181 -9.17 13.48 2.48
N PRO A 182 -10.47 13.70 2.18
CA PRO A 182 -11.15 14.94 2.51
C PRO A 182 -11.72 14.95 3.92
N TYR A 183 -11.61 13.87 4.68
CA TYR A 183 -12.33 13.71 5.93
C TYR A 183 -11.41 13.80 7.15
N PRO A 184 -11.91 14.28 8.31
CA PRO A 184 -11.20 14.23 9.59
C PRO A 184 -11.20 12.83 10.22
N SER A 185 -11.11 11.78 9.38
CA SER A 185 -10.94 10.39 9.78
C SER A 185 -10.11 9.63 8.76
N ASN A 186 -9.60 8.45 9.14
CA ASN A 186 -9.05 7.51 8.19
C ASN A 186 -10.12 7.08 7.17
N ILE A 187 -9.69 6.73 5.96
CA ILE A 187 -10.51 6.10 4.94
C ILE A 187 -9.95 4.72 4.60
N ASN A 188 -10.81 3.72 4.47
CA ASN A 188 -10.44 2.39 4.00
C ASN A 188 -10.20 2.43 2.48
N LEU A 189 -8.99 2.07 2.05
CA LEU A 189 -8.58 2.17 0.64
C LEU A 189 -9.30 1.17 -0.26
N ARG A 190 -9.65 -0.01 0.26
CA ARG A 190 -10.44 -0.99 -0.48
C ARG A 190 -11.88 -0.52 -0.64
N SER A 191 -12.52 0.01 0.40
CA SER A 191 -13.86 0.59 0.29
C SER A 191 -13.88 1.78 -0.68
N PHE A 192 -12.85 2.63 -0.65
CA PHE A 192 -12.66 3.70 -1.64
C PHE A 192 -12.57 3.15 -3.06
N TYR A 193 -11.77 2.10 -3.29
CA TYR A 193 -11.67 1.48 -4.61
C TYR A 193 -13.00 0.87 -5.06
N LEU A 194 -13.68 0.08 -4.21
CA LEU A 194 -14.92 -0.60 -4.58
C LEU A 194 -16.04 0.39 -4.95
N ALA A 195 -16.09 1.55 -4.29
CA ALA A 195 -17.01 2.63 -4.64
C ALA A 195 -16.69 3.29 -5.99
N ASN A 196 -15.45 3.15 -6.50
CA ASN A 196 -14.92 3.90 -7.65
C ASN A 196 -14.38 3.02 -8.78
N GLN A 197 -14.44 1.69 -8.66
CA GLN A 197 -13.79 0.73 -9.58
C GLN A 197 -14.25 0.84 -11.04
N ALA A 198 -15.41 1.46 -11.28
CA ALA A 198 -15.90 1.74 -12.62
C ALA A 198 -15.09 2.83 -13.37
N VAL A 199 -14.37 3.69 -12.64
CA VAL A 199 -13.70 4.88 -13.20
C VAL A 199 -12.21 5.00 -12.83
N ILE A 200 -11.69 4.18 -11.90
CA ILE A 200 -10.25 4.13 -11.57
C ILE A 200 -9.71 2.69 -11.56
N GLY A 201 -8.41 2.57 -11.82
CA GLY A 201 -7.66 1.33 -11.59
C GLY A 201 -7.48 1.01 -10.10
N SER A 202 -7.21 -0.25 -9.78
CA SER A 202 -6.97 -0.79 -8.43
C SER A 202 -5.63 -0.41 -7.82
N THR A 203 -4.72 0.17 -8.61
CA THR A 203 -3.38 0.56 -8.16
C THR A 203 -3.35 2.03 -7.73
N PHE A 204 -2.88 2.27 -6.51
CA PHE A 204 -2.69 3.60 -5.93
C PHE A 204 -1.21 3.83 -5.62
N TRP A 205 -0.73 5.06 -5.82
CA TRP A 205 0.66 5.44 -5.54
C TRP A 205 0.74 6.55 -4.51
N PHE A 206 1.48 6.30 -3.44
CA PHE A 206 1.62 7.19 -2.29
C PHE A 206 3.02 7.76 -2.27
N TRP A 207 3.12 9.08 -2.25
CA TRP A 207 4.39 9.77 -2.14
C TRP A 207 5.00 9.56 -0.75
N ASP A 208 6.16 8.92 -0.71
CA ASP A 208 6.98 8.71 0.46
C ASP A 208 8.07 9.78 0.52
N SER A 209 7.90 10.69 1.47
CA SER A 209 8.80 11.80 1.73
C SER A 209 9.87 11.49 2.78
N SER A 210 9.98 10.24 3.24
CA SER A 210 10.95 9.79 4.23
C SER A 210 12.20 9.14 3.60
N VAL A 211 12.17 8.89 2.30
CA VAL A 211 13.24 8.20 1.57
C VAL A 211 13.69 8.95 0.32
N ASN A 212 14.87 8.54 -0.19
CA ASN A 212 15.52 9.01 -1.42
C ASN A 212 15.85 10.52 -1.43
N PRO A 213 16.92 11.00 -2.08
CA PRO A 213 17.34 12.41 -2.01
C PRO A 213 16.49 13.39 -2.85
N VAL A 214 15.25 13.06 -3.21
CA VAL A 214 14.41 13.92 -4.06
C VAL A 214 13.99 15.19 -3.30
N ILE A 215 14.46 16.36 -3.74
CA ILE A 215 14.15 17.67 -3.15
C ILE A 215 13.44 18.63 -4.11
N THR A 216 13.14 18.16 -5.31
CA THR A 216 12.40 18.87 -6.36
C THR A 216 11.25 17.98 -6.84
N GLN A 217 10.04 18.54 -6.87
CA GLN A 217 8.86 17.82 -7.32
C GLN A 217 8.57 18.19 -8.78
N ASN A 218 9.07 17.38 -9.71
CA ASN A 218 9.01 17.69 -11.13
C ASN A 218 7.88 16.95 -11.84
N GLY A 219 7.27 15.89 -11.28
CA GLY A 219 6.28 15.09 -11.99
C GLY A 219 6.85 14.40 -13.24
N ASN A 220 5.97 13.96 -14.16
CA ASN A 220 6.27 13.25 -15.42
C ASN A 220 7.42 12.23 -15.29
N THR A 221 7.36 11.44 -14.21
CA THR A 221 8.51 10.65 -13.80
C THR A 221 8.58 9.37 -14.60
N THR A 222 9.76 9.08 -15.17
CA THR A 222 10.06 7.78 -15.78
C THR A 222 10.62 6.80 -14.76
N GLN A 223 10.98 7.27 -13.56
CA GLN A 223 11.58 6.50 -12.48
C GLN A 223 10.68 6.55 -11.23
N ASN A 224 10.58 5.45 -10.49
CA ASN A 224 9.99 5.52 -9.17
C ASN A 224 11.06 5.98 -8.17
N ASN A 225 10.98 7.23 -7.70
CA ASN A 225 11.97 7.79 -6.77
C ASN A 225 11.39 8.01 -5.37
N GLY A 226 10.17 7.54 -5.09
CA GLY A 226 9.50 7.88 -3.83
C GLY A 226 8.03 7.53 -3.80
N TYR A 227 7.56 6.57 -4.60
CA TYR A 227 6.17 6.11 -4.54
C TYR A 227 6.09 4.70 -4.00
N SER A 228 5.45 4.57 -2.84
CA SER A 228 4.90 3.30 -2.37
C SER A 228 3.66 2.96 -3.19
N THR A 229 3.49 1.69 -3.52
CA THR A 229 2.40 1.21 -4.38
C THR A 229 1.47 0.34 -3.58
N TYR A 230 0.15 0.57 -3.70
CA TYR A 230 -0.89 -0.22 -3.07
C TYR A 230 -1.84 -0.77 -4.12
N ASN A 231 -2.11 -2.08 -4.08
CA ASN A 231 -3.20 -2.68 -4.83
C ASN A 231 -4.42 -2.84 -3.91
N ALA A 232 -5.53 -2.20 -4.24
CA ALA A 232 -6.73 -2.18 -3.42
C ALA A 232 -7.54 -3.49 -3.44
N LEU A 233 -7.41 -4.31 -4.48
CA LEU A 233 -8.09 -5.61 -4.57
C LEU A 233 -7.38 -6.65 -3.69
N SER A 234 -6.06 -6.76 -3.84
CA SER A 234 -5.27 -7.69 -3.03
C SER A 234 -4.97 -7.13 -1.63
N GLN A 235 -5.19 -5.82 -1.41
CA GLN A 235 -4.79 -5.10 -0.21
C GLN A 235 -3.30 -5.30 0.11
N THR A 236 -2.45 -5.11 -0.90
CA THR A 236 -1.00 -5.36 -0.79
C THR A 236 -0.24 -4.08 -1.03
N TRP A 237 0.76 -3.82 -0.19
CA TRP A 237 1.73 -2.75 -0.37
C TRP A 237 3.02 -3.26 -0.95
N VAL A 238 3.70 -2.37 -1.66
CA VAL A 238 5.14 -2.41 -1.90
C VAL A 238 5.68 -1.04 -1.54
N GLY A 239 6.72 -1.00 -0.71
CA GLY A 239 7.37 0.25 -0.31
C GLY A 239 7.98 0.99 -1.50
N ALA A 240 8.13 2.31 -1.39
CA ALA A 240 8.98 3.06 -2.30
C ALA A 240 10.41 2.48 -2.30
N PRO A 241 11.22 2.72 -3.35
CA PRO A 241 12.61 2.27 -3.33
C PRO A 241 13.34 2.75 -2.07
N THR A 242 14.03 1.83 -1.41
CA THR A 242 14.71 2.03 -0.11
C THR A 242 13.76 2.24 1.09
N ALA A 243 12.44 2.06 0.93
CA ALA A 243 11.46 2.07 2.01
C ALA A 243 10.94 0.66 2.31
N ASN A 244 10.68 0.36 3.59
CA ASN A 244 10.07 -0.92 3.97
C ASN A 244 8.60 -0.99 3.56
N THR A 245 8.09 -2.20 3.43
CA THR A 245 6.68 -2.45 3.12
C THR A 245 5.75 -1.99 4.24
N LEU A 246 4.67 -1.30 3.87
CA LEU A 246 3.62 -0.85 4.79
C LEU A 246 2.57 -1.94 5.03
N THR A 247 1.86 -1.89 6.16
CA THR A 247 0.86 -2.91 6.54
C THR A 247 -0.55 -2.35 6.80
N ASN A 248 -0.76 -1.04 6.65
CA ASN A 248 -2.05 -0.39 6.90
C ASN A 248 -3.01 -0.53 5.71
N ILE A 249 -4.32 -0.62 5.96
CA ILE A 249 -5.35 -0.68 4.89
C ILE A 249 -6.07 0.66 4.65
N THR A 250 -5.63 1.71 5.34
CA THR A 250 -6.28 3.02 5.35
C THR A 250 -5.37 4.14 4.87
N ALA A 251 -5.93 5.15 4.18
CA ALA A 251 -5.30 6.46 4.08
C ALA A 251 -5.64 7.30 5.32
N LYS A 252 -4.62 7.77 6.03
CA LYS A 252 -4.78 8.61 7.22
C LYS A 252 -5.42 9.96 6.88
N ILE A 253 -5.89 10.68 7.91
CA ILE A 253 -6.39 12.06 7.75
C ILE A 253 -5.38 12.88 6.95
N GLY A 254 -5.85 13.57 5.91
CA GLY A 254 -5.03 14.42 5.07
C GLY A 254 -3.91 13.72 4.29
N GLN A 255 -3.92 12.40 4.14
CA GLN A 255 -3.05 11.71 3.19
C GLN A 255 -3.52 11.96 1.74
N GLY A 256 -2.61 12.22 0.81
CA GLY A 256 -2.86 12.24 -0.63
C GLY A 256 -2.22 11.06 -1.36
N TRP A 257 -2.79 10.66 -2.51
CA TRP A 257 -2.28 9.60 -3.38
C TRP A 257 -2.71 9.79 -4.83
N MET A 258 -1.92 9.20 -5.73
CA MET A 258 -2.25 9.15 -7.15
C MET A 258 -3.18 7.97 -7.43
N VAL A 259 -4.19 8.21 -8.27
CA VAL A 259 -5.02 7.18 -8.91
C VAL A 259 -4.86 7.29 -10.43
N LYS A 260 -5.11 6.20 -11.15
CA LYS A 260 -5.17 6.23 -12.61
C LYS A 260 -6.62 6.09 -13.07
N ALA A 261 -7.12 7.07 -13.82
CA ALA A 261 -8.45 7.04 -14.39
C ALA A 261 -8.54 5.98 -15.50
N SER A 262 -9.58 5.16 -15.45
CA SER A 262 -9.96 4.21 -16.51
C SER A 262 -11.12 4.75 -17.38
N GLY A 263 -11.83 5.79 -16.89
CA GLY A 263 -12.97 6.39 -17.55
C GLY A 263 -13.20 7.84 -17.11
N ALA A 264 -13.95 8.60 -17.91
CA ALA A 264 -14.43 9.91 -17.49
C ALA A 264 -15.51 9.73 -16.42
N GLY A 265 -15.56 10.62 -15.43
CA GLY A 265 -16.50 10.52 -14.32
C GLY A 265 -15.97 11.22 -13.08
N ASN A 266 -16.54 10.88 -11.92
CA ASN A 266 -16.08 11.38 -10.64
C ASN A 266 -15.58 10.23 -9.78
N VAL A 267 -14.46 10.46 -9.09
CA VAL A 267 -14.18 9.72 -7.86
C VAL A 267 -15.12 10.25 -6.78
N VAL A 268 -15.80 9.33 -6.09
CA VAL A 268 -16.70 9.61 -4.98
C VAL A 268 -16.03 9.24 -3.68
N PHE A 269 -15.95 10.21 -2.79
CA PHE A 269 -15.74 9.98 -1.37
C PHE A 269 -17.10 9.98 -0.68
N ASN A 270 -17.38 8.98 0.15
CA ASN A 270 -18.61 8.93 0.96
C ASN A 270 -18.31 8.50 2.40
N ASN A 271 -19.32 8.56 3.27
CA ASN A 271 -19.15 8.23 4.69
C ASN A 271 -18.94 6.73 4.97
N SER A 272 -19.31 5.83 4.05
CA SER A 272 -19.22 4.37 4.25
C SER A 272 -17.80 3.82 4.22
N MET A 273 -16.86 4.57 3.67
CA MET A 273 -15.44 4.19 3.64
C MET A 273 -14.63 4.79 4.80
N ARG A 274 -15.24 5.55 5.71
CA ARG A 274 -14.54 6.08 6.90
C ARG A 274 -14.34 4.96 7.91
N GLU A 275 -13.13 4.83 8.44
CA GLU A 275 -12.73 3.71 9.31
C GLU A 275 -12.16 4.24 10.64
N PRO A 276 -12.70 3.87 11.81
CA PRO A 276 -12.17 4.31 13.11
C PRO A 276 -10.84 3.65 13.48
N SER A 277 -10.56 2.45 12.97
CA SER A 277 -9.31 1.75 13.27
C SER A 277 -8.14 2.32 12.46
N THR A 278 -6.92 2.12 12.97
CA THR A 278 -5.66 2.36 12.24
C THR A 278 -5.38 1.29 11.17
N GLY A 279 -6.42 0.54 10.74
CA GLY A 279 -6.30 -0.58 9.83
C GLY A 279 -5.78 -1.81 10.56
N VAL A 280 -6.67 -2.51 11.25
CA VAL A 280 -6.43 -3.94 11.47
C VAL A 280 -6.87 -4.61 10.17
N SER A 281 -5.95 -5.25 9.46
CA SER A 281 -6.32 -6.14 8.35
C SER A 281 -7.24 -7.22 8.92
N TYR A 282 -8.56 -7.06 8.75
CA TYR A 282 -9.54 -8.13 9.01
C TYR A 282 -9.46 -9.22 7.92
N ASN A 283 -8.24 -9.53 7.44
CA ASN A 283 -7.94 -10.77 6.72
C ASN A 283 -7.91 -11.98 7.69
N LYS A 284 -8.64 -11.89 8.82
CA LYS A 284 -9.12 -13.02 9.61
C LYS A 284 -10.44 -13.57 9.09
N LYS A 285 -10.75 -13.37 7.80
CA LYS A 285 -11.35 -14.49 7.09
C LYS A 285 -10.16 -15.40 6.84
N ASP A 286 -10.10 -16.53 7.53
CA ASP A 286 -9.07 -17.55 7.33
C ASP A 286 -8.73 -17.55 5.84
N LEU A 287 -7.55 -17.02 5.49
CA LEU A 287 -7.06 -17.16 4.13
C LEU A 287 -7.18 -18.66 3.88
N ALA A 288 -7.93 -19.05 2.85
CA ALA A 288 -8.04 -20.46 2.54
C ALA A 288 -6.62 -21.03 2.46
N ASP A 289 -6.43 -22.31 2.80
CA ASP A 289 -5.09 -22.88 2.93
C ASP A 289 -4.20 -22.70 1.68
N ASN A 290 -4.80 -22.35 0.54
CA ASN A 290 -4.16 -22.06 -0.75
C ASN A 290 -3.92 -20.56 -1.06
N GLU A 291 -4.28 -19.62 -0.19
CA GLU A 291 -4.03 -18.18 -0.36
C GLU A 291 -2.84 -17.69 0.49
N GLY A 292 -2.12 -16.69 -0.02
CA GLY A 292 -0.98 -16.13 0.70
C GLY A 292 -0.25 -15.05 -0.08
N LYS A 293 0.66 -14.37 0.60
CA LYS A 293 1.50 -13.32 0.03
C LYS A 293 2.95 -13.54 0.43
N TYR A 294 3.86 -13.10 -0.42
CA TYR A 294 5.24 -12.92 -0.03
C TYR A 294 5.87 -11.75 -0.76
N TRP A 295 6.89 -11.17 -0.14
CA TRP A 295 7.62 -10.04 -0.67
C TRP A 295 9.07 -10.43 -0.91
N LEU A 296 9.57 -10.10 -2.10
CA LEU A 296 10.95 -10.30 -2.48
C LEU A 296 11.65 -8.96 -2.52
N ARG A 297 12.86 -8.91 -1.96
CA ARG A 297 13.72 -7.73 -1.94
C ARG A 297 14.96 -7.97 -2.78
N LEU A 298 15.30 -7.02 -3.65
CA LEU A 298 16.58 -6.96 -4.34
C LEU A 298 17.40 -5.81 -3.73
N THR A 299 18.48 -6.17 -3.02
CA THR A 299 19.43 -5.21 -2.44
C THR A 299 20.60 -4.98 -3.39
N THR A 300 20.94 -3.71 -3.62
CA THR A 300 22.03 -3.28 -4.50
C THR A 300 23.39 -3.30 -3.78
N PRO A 301 24.53 -3.21 -4.51
CA PRO A 301 25.84 -3.03 -3.90
C PRO A 301 25.91 -1.83 -2.95
N ASN A 302 25.17 -0.77 -3.27
CA ASN A 302 25.10 0.48 -2.50
C ASN A 302 24.10 0.43 -1.34
N LYS A 303 23.59 -0.76 -0.98
CA LYS A 303 22.66 -1.00 0.14
C LYS A 303 21.29 -0.31 0.00
N THR A 304 20.97 0.22 -1.16
CA THR A 304 19.59 0.56 -1.54
C THR A 304 18.85 -0.71 -1.96
N PHE A 305 17.53 -0.68 -2.02
CA PHE A 305 16.76 -1.86 -2.39
C PHE A 305 15.44 -1.53 -3.08
N ASN A 306 14.95 -2.48 -3.86
CA ASN A 306 13.60 -2.50 -4.40
C ASN A 306 12.89 -3.76 -3.90
N THR A 307 11.59 -3.64 -3.64
CA THR A 307 10.75 -4.76 -3.21
C THR A 307 9.66 -5.01 -4.25
N GLN A 308 9.25 -6.26 -4.39
CA GLN A 308 8.07 -6.68 -5.14
C GLN A 308 7.26 -7.69 -4.33
N ALA A 309 5.99 -7.90 -4.68
CA ALA A 309 5.09 -8.81 -4.00
C ALA A 309 4.44 -9.78 -4.97
N ILE A 310 4.33 -11.05 -4.57
CA ILE A 310 3.53 -12.06 -5.27
C ILE A 310 2.40 -12.50 -4.35
N ILE A 311 1.18 -12.57 -4.88
CA ILE A 311 -0.04 -12.84 -4.11
C ILE A 311 -0.84 -13.95 -4.77
N TYR A 312 -1.18 -14.97 -4.01
CA TYR A 312 -2.19 -15.97 -4.37
C TYR A 312 -3.48 -15.62 -3.66
N THR A 313 -4.51 -15.25 -4.42
CA THR A 313 -5.81 -14.86 -3.84
C THR A 313 -6.96 -15.10 -4.80
N GLN A 314 -8.15 -15.38 -4.25
CA GLN A 314 -9.36 -15.57 -5.04
C GLN A 314 -9.69 -14.32 -5.88
N GLY A 315 -10.02 -14.58 -7.15
CA GLY A 315 -10.40 -13.56 -8.13
C GLY A 315 -9.24 -13.04 -8.98
N ALA A 316 -7.99 -13.25 -8.55
CA ALA A 316 -6.83 -13.01 -9.40
C ALA A 316 -6.71 -14.11 -10.47
N SER A 317 -6.14 -13.76 -11.61
CA SER A 317 -5.91 -14.66 -12.72
C SER A 317 -4.42 -14.96 -12.90
N GLN A 318 -4.14 -15.74 -13.93
CA GLN A 318 -2.79 -16.11 -14.35
C GLN A 318 -2.21 -15.09 -15.35
N ALA A 319 -3.08 -14.31 -15.98
CA ALA A 319 -2.76 -13.27 -16.96
C ALA A 319 -2.84 -11.89 -16.30
N TYR A 320 -2.39 -10.86 -17.03
CA TYR A 320 -2.40 -9.50 -16.50
C TYR A 320 -3.82 -9.01 -16.20
N ASP A 321 -4.08 -8.63 -14.95
CA ASP A 321 -5.39 -8.16 -14.50
C ASP A 321 -5.29 -7.08 -13.40
N ALA A 322 -6.42 -6.79 -12.74
CA ALA A 322 -6.51 -5.74 -11.72
C ALA A 322 -5.82 -6.09 -10.39
N TYR A 323 -5.41 -7.33 -10.16
CA TYR A 323 -4.59 -7.72 -9.00
C TYR A 323 -3.10 -7.46 -9.22
N ASP A 324 -2.71 -7.11 -10.45
CA ASP A 324 -1.36 -6.68 -10.77
C ASP A 324 -1.19 -5.16 -10.65
N SER A 325 -0.03 -4.73 -10.18
CA SER A 325 0.32 -3.31 -10.08
C SER A 325 1.71 -3.01 -10.63
N LYS A 326 1.78 -1.95 -11.43
CA LYS A 326 3.04 -1.37 -11.89
C LYS A 326 3.53 -0.33 -10.90
N ALA A 327 4.85 -0.17 -10.80
CA ALA A 327 5.42 1.03 -10.19
C ALA A 327 5.03 2.26 -11.02
N LEU A 328 5.00 3.45 -10.38
CA LEU A 328 4.66 4.69 -11.10
C LEU A 328 5.69 5.00 -12.22
N GLY A 329 6.92 4.52 -12.06
CA GLY A 329 7.98 4.55 -13.07
C GLY A 329 9.00 3.44 -12.81
N VAL A 330 9.87 3.17 -13.78
CA VAL A 330 10.92 2.14 -13.68
C VAL A 330 12.27 2.81 -13.55
N GLY A 331 12.90 2.67 -12.38
CA GLY A 331 14.19 3.28 -12.06
C GLY A 331 15.37 2.71 -12.83
N PRO A 332 16.58 3.28 -12.66
CA PRO A 332 17.82 2.68 -13.16
C PRO A 332 18.15 1.38 -12.44
N ASP A 333 17.79 1.27 -11.16
CA ASP A 333 17.69 0.02 -10.42
C ASP A 333 16.21 -0.35 -10.29
N ALA A 334 15.83 -1.54 -10.73
CA ALA A 334 14.45 -2.01 -10.68
C ALA A 334 14.40 -3.51 -10.40
N PHE A 335 13.31 -3.94 -9.76
CA PHE A 335 13.02 -5.35 -9.50
C PHE A 335 11.53 -5.57 -9.71
N TYR A 336 11.18 -6.51 -10.58
CA TYR A 336 9.80 -6.75 -10.98
C TYR A 336 9.59 -8.24 -11.31
N SER A 337 8.34 -8.65 -11.38
CA SER A 337 7.95 -9.90 -12.01
C SER A 337 7.29 -9.63 -13.35
N LEU A 338 7.24 -10.67 -14.19
CA LEU A 338 6.64 -10.61 -15.51
C LEU A 338 5.28 -11.31 -15.51
N VAL A 339 4.27 -10.60 -15.99
CA VAL A 339 2.97 -11.16 -16.35
C VAL A 339 2.75 -10.88 -17.83
N ASN A 340 2.81 -11.92 -18.65
CA ASN A 340 2.88 -11.78 -20.11
C ASN A 340 4.08 -10.87 -20.51
N ASN A 341 3.82 -9.69 -21.07
CA ASN A 341 4.83 -8.70 -21.44
C ASN A 341 4.91 -7.52 -20.45
N GLU A 342 4.16 -7.58 -19.35
CA GLU A 342 4.02 -6.50 -18.39
C GLU A 342 4.98 -6.66 -17.22
N LYS A 343 5.68 -5.57 -16.88
CA LYS A 343 6.56 -5.48 -15.70
C LYS A 343 5.75 -4.98 -14.51
N VAL A 344 5.56 -5.82 -13.51
CA VAL A 344 4.74 -5.52 -12.34
C VAL A 344 5.55 -5.69 -11.05
N ILE A 345 5.22 -4.91 -10.03
CA ILE A 345 5.84 -4.99 -8.70
C ILE A 345 4.90 -5.62 -7.66
N ILE A 346 3.62 -5.73 -7.99
CA ILE A 346 2.65 -6.55 -7.27
C ILE A 346 2.05 -7.46 -8.32
N GLN A 347 2.17 -8.77 -8.17
CA GLN A 347 1.61 -9.75 -9.09
C GLN A 347 0.53 -10.58 -8.42
N GLY A 348 -0.66 -10.54 -8.99
CA GLY A 348 -1.77 -11.41 -8.64
C GLY A 348 -1.62 -12.79 -9.28
N ARG A 349 -1.98 -13.82 -8.53
CA ARG A 349 -2.02 -15.21 -8.94
C ARG A 349 -3.32 -15.81 -8.44
N ASN A 350 -3.89 -16.71 -9.23
CA ASN A 350 -5.11 -17.41 -8.85
C ASN A 350 -4.97 -18.04 -7.45
N GLY A 351 -5.95 -17.81 -6.57
CA GLY A 351 -5.97 -18.36 -5.22
C GLY A 351 -5.96 -19.89 -5.14
N SER A 352 -6.21 -20.60 -6.25
CA SER A 352 -5.92 -22.04 -6.36
C SER A 352 -4.42 -22.25 -6.61
N PHE A 353 -3.62 -22.13 -5.55
CA PHE A 353 -2.17 -22.35 -5.61
C PHE A 353 -1.81 -23.67 -6.31
N ASP A 354 -0.86 -23.60 -7.23
CA ASP A 354 -0.29 -24.75 -7.92
C ASP A 354 1.22 -24.81 -7.62
N ILE A 355 1.67 -25.95 -7.07
CA ILE A 355 3.09 -26.21 -6.77
C ILE A 355 3.98 -26.16 -8.02
N ASN A 356 3.40 -26.28 -9.21
CA ASN A 356 4.08 -26.21 -10.50
C ASN A 356 4.20 -24.78 -11.04
N ASP A 357 3.58 -23.79 -10.39
CA ASP A 357 3.65 -22.41 -10.84
C ASP A 357 5.10 -21.91 -10.87
N ARG A 358 5.38 -21.09 -11.89
CA ARG A 358 6.67 -20.44 -12.10
C ARG A 358 6.46 -18.95 -12.28
N ILE A 359 7.20 -18.15 -11.53
CA ILE A 359 7.13 -16.69 -11.60
C ILE A 359 8.45 -16.17 -12.15
N SER A 360 8.44 -15.66 -13.37
CA SER A 360 9.62 -15.03 -13.97
C SER A 360 9.91 -13.68 -13.32
N LEU A 361 11.15 -13.49 -12.89
CA LEU A 361 11.61 -12.24 -12.28
C LEU A 361 12.56 -11.51 -13.24
N GLY A 362 12.42 -10.19 -13.29
CA GLY A 362 13.34 -9.31 -13.99
C GLY A 362 13.90 -8.23 -13.10
N SER A 363 15.10 -7.77 -13.46
CA SER A 363 15.83 -6.76 -12.72
C SER A 363 16.55 -5.83 -13.70
N LYS A 364 16.65 -4.56 -13.31
CA LYS A 364 17.52 -3.60 -13.95
C LYS A 364 18.58 -3.17 -12.95
N PHE A 365 19.82 -3.11 -13.41
CA PHE A 365 20.99 -2.80 -12.61
C PHE A 365 21.65 -1.55 -13.17
N ARG A 366 21.79 -0.51 -12.35
CA ARG A 366 22.46 0.72 -12.75
C ARG A 366 23.95 0.51 -13.02
N GLU A 367 24.58 -0.29 -12.17
CA GLU A 367 26.01 -0.56 -12.16
C GLU A 367 26.25 -2.05 -11.90
N ALA A 368 27.41 -2.53 -12.33
CA ALA A 368 27.84 -3.88 -12.04
C ALA A 368 28.15 -4.06 -10.54
N GLY A 369 27.92 -5.25 -10.01
CA GLY A 369 28.29 -5.56 -8.63
C GLY A 369 27.53 -6.73 -8.02
N ASN A 370 27.67 -6.88 -6.71
CA ASN A 370 26.99 -7.90 -5.92
C ASN A 370 25.60 -7.44 -5.51
N PHE A 371 24.59 -8.13 -6.02
CA PHE A 371 23.19 -7.96 -5.67
C PHE A 371 22.73 -9.13 -4.81
N THR A 372 21.73 -8.88 -3.95
CA THR A 372 21.16 -9.92 -3.08
C THR A 372 19.65 -9.95 -3.21
N ILE A 373 19.08 -11.12 -3.55
CA ILE A 373 17.65 -11.39 -3.47
C ILE A 373 17.34 -12.07 -2.13
N SER A 374 16.35 -11.57 -1.41
CA SER A 374 15.90 -12.13 -0.14
C SER A 374 14.38 -12.07 0.01
N LEU A 375 13.84 -12.87 0.94
CA LEU A 375 12.46 -12.78 1.41
C LEU A 375 12.36 -11.62 2.42
N GLU A 376 11.41 -10.69 2.21
CA GLU A 376 11.16 -9.57 3.14
C GLU A 376 10.03 -9.88 4.13
N GLY A 377 9.06 -10.68 3.72
CA GLY A 377 7.94 -11.09 4.56
C GLY A 377 7.05 -12.12 3.87
N THR A 378 6.22 -12.79 4.65
CA THR A 378 5.21 -13.74 4.17
C THR A 378 3.91 -13.59 4.96
N GLU A 379 2.80 -13.97 4.32
CA GLU A 379 1.48 -14.12 4.94
C GLU A 379 0.79 -15.38 4.37
N GLY A 380 -0.09 -16.00 5.18
CA GLY A 380 -0.93 -17.12 4.75
C GLY A 380 -0.14 -18.39 4.44
N LEU A 381 -0.44 -19.04 3.31
CA LEU A 381 0.21 -20.26 2.80
C LEU A 381 1.74 -20.23 2.95
N PHE A 382 2.36 -19.10 2.60
CA PHE A 382 3.82 -18.93 2.59
C PHE A 382 4.43 -18.71 3.99
N SER A 383 3.62 -18.42 5.00
CA SER A 383 4.06 -18.47 6.41
C SER A 383 3.89 -19.86 7.02
N ASN A 384 3.09 -20.73 6.38
CA ASN A 384 2.68 -22.04 6.90
C ASN A 384 3.45 -23.21 6.26
N GLY A 385 4.69 -22.98 5.83
CA GLY A 385 5.62 -24.03 5.40
C GLY A 385 5.67 -24.30 3.89
N GLN A 386 4.91 -23.58 3.07
CA GLN A 386 5.09 -23.63 1.62
C GLN A 386 6.45 -23.04 1.22
N ALA A 387 7.34 -23.86 0.70
CA ALA A 387 8.67 -23.44 0.26
C ALA A 387 8.60 -22.44 -0.91
N ILE A 388 9.55 -21.50 -0.93
CA ILE A 388 9.75 -20.50 -1.98
C ILE A 388 11.20 -20.61 -2.46
N TYR A 389 11.42 -21.24 -3.61
CA TYR A 389 12.75 -21.37 -4.18
C TYR A 389 13.01 -20.29 -5.23
N LEU A 390 14.15 -19.62 -5.14
CA LEU A 390 14.74 -18.89 -6.25
C LEU A 390 15.54 -19.86 -7.12
N TYR A 391 15.21 -19.94 -8.40
CA TYR A 391 15.97 -20.65 -9.41
C TYR A 391 16.78 -19.66 -10.25
N ASP A 392 18.11 -19.73 -10.14
CA ASP A 392 19.02 -18.99 -11.04
C ASP A 392 19.35 -19.86 -12.25
N LYS A 393 18.74 -19.56 -13.40
CA LYS A 393 18.94 -20.28 -14.66
C LYS A 393 20.36 -20.18 -15.19
N LYS A 394 21.11 -19.13 -14.80
CA LYS A 394 22.52 -18.95 -15.23
C LYS A 394 23.46 -19.93 -14.53
N SER A 395 23.24 -20.17 -13.24
CA SER A 395 24.07 -21.08 -12.42
C SER A 395 23.45 -22.47 -12.25
N GLY A 396 22.17 -22.65 -12.58
CA GLY A 396 21.42 -23.89 -12.36
C GLY A 396 21.11 -24.18 -10.89
N LYS A 397 21.26 -23.19 -9.98
CA LYS A 397 21.09 -23.36 -8.53
C LYS A 397 19.64 -23.05 -8.12
N TYR A 398 19.08 -23.90 -7.25
CA TYR A 398 17.89 -23.61 -6.45
C TYR A 398 18.29 -23.15 -5.05
N VAL A 399 17.66 -22.10 -4.55
CA VAL A 399 17.89 -21.53 -3.22
C VAL A 399 16.57 -21.38 -2.50
N ASP A 400 16.43 -21.98 -1.32
CA ASP A 400 15.25 -21.79 -0.48
C ASP A 400 15.32 -20.43 0.23
N LEU A 401 14.46 -19.50 -0.18
CA LEU A 401 14.48 -18.12 0.33
C LEU A 401 13.97 -18.01 1.78
N HIS A 402 13.36 -19.07 2.34
CA HIS A 402 13.09 -19.11 3.78
C HIS A 402 14.36 -19.28 4.62
N ASN A 403 15.36 -19.98 4.07
CA ASN A 403 16.55 -20.37 4.82
C ASN A 403 17.72 -19.43 4.57
N GLU A 404 17.90 -18.95 3.34
CA GLU A 404 19.01 -18.07 2.99
C GLU A 404 18.64 -17.03 1.91
N SER A 405 19.30 -15.87 1.97
CA SER A 405 19.32 -14.90 0.87
C SER A 405 20.28 -15.35 -0.23
N TYR A 406 20.00 -15.01 -1.48
CA TYR A 406 20.85 -15.34 -2.61
C TYR A 406 21.65 -14.13 -3.11
N THR A 407 22.98 -14.20 -3.03
CA THR A 407 23.87 -13.16 -3.57
C THR A 407 24.47 -13.59 -4.90
N PHE A 408 24.48 -12.68 -5.87
CA PHE A 408 25.00 -12.92 -7.21
C PHE A 408 25.66 -11.68 -7.81
N LEU A 409 26.58 -11.91 -8.75
CA LEU A 409 27.15 -10.85 -9.58
C LEU A 409 26.24 -10.59 -10.79
N ALA A 410 26.03 -9.30 -11.09
CA ALA A 410 25.38 -8.83 -12.31
C ALA A 410 26.16 -7.66 -12.91
N GLU A 411 26.05 -7.49 -14.23
CA GLU A 411 26.57 -6.33 -14.96
C GLU A 411 25.50 -5.24 -15.06
N ALA A 412 25.92 -4.01 -15.39
CA ALA A 412 24.98 -2.94 -15.69
C ALA A 412 24.10 -3.30 -16.90
N GLY A 413 22.78 -3.14 -16.77
CA GLY A 413 21.85 -3.55 -17.82
C GLY A 413 20.50 -4.04 -17.27
N GLU A 414 19.72 -4.67 -18.12
CA GLU A 414 18.44 -5.28 -17.75
C GLU A 414 18.47 -6.79 -18.06
N GLU A 415 18.10 -7.60 -17.08
CA GLU A 415 18.00 -9.07 -17.19
C GLU A 415 16.58 -9.49 -16.81
N HIS A 416 15.89 -10.25 -17.66
CA HIS A 416 14.53 -10.75 -17.38
C HIS A 416 14.36 -12.26 -17.53
N ASP A 417 15.41 -12.97 -17.98
CA ASP A 417 15.37 -14.41 -18.23
C ASP A 417 16.26 -15.21 -17.27
N ARG A 418 16.81 -14.59 -16.23
CA ARG A 418 17.75 -15.24 -15.32
C ARG A 418 17.08 -15.95 -14.15
N PHE A 419 16.07 -15.31 -13.55
CA PHE A 419 15.52 -15.73 -12.27
C PHE A 419 14.06 -16.17 -12.39
N GLU A 420 13.72 -17.25 -11.69
CA GLU A 420 12.34 -17.69 -11.50
C GLU A 420 12.10 -18.00 -10.02
N ILE A 421 10.91 -17.69 -9.51
CA ILE A 421 10.40 -18.35 -8.31
C ILE A 421 9.70 -19.64 -8.71
N VAL A 422 10.01 -20.71 -8.00
CA VAL A 422 9.31 -21.99 -8.09
C VAL A 422 9.02 -22.52 -6.69
N TYR A 423 8.04 -23.41 -6.59
CA TYR A 423 7.60 -23.95 -5.31
C TYR A 423 8.03 -25.40 -5.07
N LYS A 424 8.77 -25.98 -6.02
CA LYS A 424 9.43 -27.28 -5.93
C LYS A 424 10.75 -27.24 -6.68
N GLN A 425 11.72 -28.02 -6.24
CA GLN A 425 12.96 -28.24 -6.99
C GLN A 425 12.72 -29.27 -8.08
N GLU A 426 13.25 -29.03 -9.28
CA GLU A 426 13.36 -30.11 -10.27
C GLU A 426 14.58 -30.94 -9.92
N LEU A 427 14.35 -32.20 -9.55
CA LEU A 427 15.44 -33.16 -9.39
C LEU A 427 16.04 -33.40 -10.78
N PHE A 428 17.26 -32.91 -10.99
CA PHE A 428 18.05 -33.32 -12.14
C PHE A 428 18.31 -34.82 -12.00
N ASN A 429 17.55 -35.63 -12.73
CA ASN A 429 17.96 -36.99 -13.07
C ASN A 429 19.21 -36.87 -13.94
N LYS A 430 20.38 -36.66 -13.33
CA LYS A 430 21.62 -37.13 -13.93
C LYS A 430 21.42 -38.62 -14.13
N LYS A 431 21.06 -39.02 -15.35
CA LYS A 431 21.41 -40.34 -15.83
C LYS A 431 22.93 -40.37 -15.83
N GLU A 432 23.52 -40.70 -14.68
CA GLU A 432 24.91 -41.13 -14.67
C GLU A 432 24.96 -42.34 -15.59
N HIS A 433 25.61 -42.17 -16.72
CA HIS A 433 25.98 -43.28 -17.58
C HIS A 433 27.02 -44.09 -16.80
N LEU A 434 26.55 -45.06 -16.01
CA LEU A 434 27.42 -46.01 -15.34
C LEU A 434 28.13 -46.80 -16.44
N VAL A 435 29.41 -46.54 -16.62
CA VAL A 435 30.28 -47.37 -17.46
C VAL A 435 30.31 -48.75 -16.82
N GLU A 436 29.84 -49.77 -17.55
CA GLU A 436 29.98 -51.16 -17.14
C GLU A 436 31.47 -51.50 -16.97
N ALA A 437 31.90 -51.72 -15.73
CA ALA A 437 33.13 -52.44 -15.44
C ALA A 437 32.78 -53.94 -15.35
N THR A 438 33.13 -54.70 -16.38
CA THR A 438 32.98 -56.15 -16.41
C THR A 438 33.94 -56.81 -15.41
N ASN A 439 33.43 -57.25 -14.26
CA ASN A 439 33.46 -58.66 -13.78
C ASN A 439 33.06 -58.76 -12.30
N THR A 440 31.75 -58.65 -12.05
CA THR A 440 30.91 -59.34 -11.05
C THR A 440 29.61 -58.55 -10.94
N GLU A 441 28.48 -59.12 -11.35
CA GLU A 441 27.21 -58.39 -11.44
C GLU A 441 26.67 -58.02 -10.05
N VAL A 442 26.90 -56.77 -9.64
CA VAL A 442 26.05 -56.08 -8.67
C VAL A 442 25.33 -54.98 -9.44
N LYS A 443 24.03 -55.17 -9.67
CA LYS A 443 23.17 -54.11 -10.19
C LYS A 443 22.64 -53.30 -9.01
N VAL A 444 23.09 -52.06 -8.91
CA VAL A 444 22.63 -51.10 -7.91
C VAL A 444 21.66 -50.14 -8.57
N TYR A 445 20.48 -49.98 -7.99
CA TYR A 445 19.51 -48.98 -8.43
C TYR A 445 19.07 -48.14 -7.23
N ARG A 446 18.86 -46.84 -7.47
CA ARG A 446 18.35 -45.90 -6.47
C ARG A 446 16.90 -45.58 -6.78
N VAL A 447 16.04 -45.70 -5.77
CA VAL A 447 14.63 -45.30 -5.82
C VAL A 447 14.37 -44.44 -4.58
N GLY A 448 14.25 -43.12 -4.76
CA GLY A 448 14.17 -42.18 -3.64
C GLY A 448 15.49 -42.06 -2.85
N ASP A 449 15.39 -42.01 -1.53
CA ASP A 449 16.54 -41.92 -0.62
C ASP A 449 17.16 -43.29 -0.27
N ASP A 450 16.55 -44.39 -0.71
CA ASP A 450 17.01 -45.74 -0.43
C ASP A 450 17.89 -46.33 -1.55
N LEU A 451 18.92 -47.06 -1.13
CA LEU A 451 19.84 -47.82 -1.96
C LEU A 451 19.46 -49.30 -1.97
N TRP A 452 19.14 -49.85 -3.14
CA TRP A 452 18.77 -51.26 -3.30
C TRP A 452 19.87 -52.02 -4.05
N TYR A 453 20.26 -53.19 -3.54
CA TYR A 453 21.16 -54.13 -4.22
C TYR A 453 20.49 -55.49 -4.41
N HIS A 454 20.64 -56.07 -5.60
CA HIS A 454 20.19 -57.44 -5.90
C HIS A 454 21.43 -58.33 -6.11
N LEU A 455 21.61 -59.33 -5.25
CA LEU A 455 22.67 -60.34 -5.37
C LEU A 455 22.10 -61.55 -6.10
N LEU A 456 22.42 -61.71 -7.39
CA LEU A 456 22.15 -62.95 -8.10
C LEU A 456 23.20 -63.99 -7.71
N ARG A 457 22.80 -64.97 -6.89
CA ARG A 457 23.66 -66.12 -6.56
C ARG A 457 23.46 -67.19 -7.63
N ILE A 458 24.42 -67.33 -8.56
CA ILE A 458 24.47 -68.50 -9.44
C ILE A 458 24.90 -69.69 -8.58
N LEU A 459 23.96 -70.57 -8.24
CA LEU A 459 24.26 -71.90 -7.73
C LEU A 459 24.64 -72.77 -8.94
N ASN A 460 25.93 -73.06 -9.09
CA ASN A 460 26.38 -74.12 -9.99
C ASN A 460 26.08 -75.47 -9.33
N LEU A 461 25.23 -76.27 -9.98
CA LEU A 461 25.25 -77.73 -9.92
C LEU A 461 25.23 -78.27 -11.35
#